data_AF-A0AAD2XSW5-F1
#
_entry.id   AF-A0AAD2XSW5-F1
#
_cell.length_a   1.000
_cell.length_b   1.000
_cell.length_c   1.000
_cell.angle_alpha   90.00
_cell.angle_beta   90.00
_cell.angle_gamma   90.00
#
_symmetry.space_group_name_H-M   'P 1'
#
loop_
_entity.id
_entity.type
_entity.pdbx_description
1 polymer ?
#
loop_
_entity_poly.entity_id
_entity_poly.type
_entity_poly.pdbx_seq_one_letter_code
_entity_poly.pdbx_strand_id
1 'polypeptide(L)'
;MAVRGIRALKKIMQTTFDPELVVPDEARVTEFTGDNSLSRKDLSQHPIPPGSLTWKYWGRLDVIFFGSGVVGTIAGAWPQMAKATSSSVLFTGDSSFGARSKIYKVRRQRSREYIYGTVYDAPEDAKKYGLKTRNMHKSIKGTLQEGTFHALNADTFYFGHVTFFYHLLLKVVEQLYFDGAMPRAMKEQIFEESKEWYSMWGVDDSPQPATYDDFERYLDNIERNHLVNSQVTQVMLEQFMERRVPPRWWPPVMKKFVWPWVAGRRQVVVNSFPPHVQELFNLEWTPEDEEIARRFMRMYRRLYAILERVVPLKFLYLPIAVEGFKREGVDPRKITLESAQQALRENRARRAARENASADETNGVLASG
;
A
#
# COMPACT_ATOMS: atom_id res chain seq x y z
N MET A 1 -12.72 0.14 -27.95
CA MET A 1 -11.85 0.86 -26.97
C MET A 1 -12.13 0.50 -25.49
N ALA A 2 -13.34 0.06 -25.08
CA ALA A 2 -13.44 -0.87 -23.92
C ALA A 2 -12.54 -2.11 -24.15
N VAL A 3 -12.44 -2.51 -25.42
CA VAL A 3 -11.44 -3.43 -25.97
C VAL A 3 -9.99 -3.08 -25.58
N ARG A 4 -9.60 -1.82 -25.35
CA ARG A 4 -8.21 -1.45 -24.97
C ARG A 4 -7.95 -1.48 -23.46
N GLY A 5 -8.91 -1.10 -22.62
CA GLY A 5 -8.79 -1.29 -21.17
C GLY A 5 -8.94 -2.75 -20.75
N ILE A 6 -9.87 -3.47 -21.39
CA ILE A 6 -9.97 -4.93 -21.30
C ILE A 6 -8.75 -5.59 -21.95
N ARG A 7 -8.20 -5.08 -23.07
CA ARG A 7 -6.91 -5.58 -23.60
C ARG A 7 -5.76 -5.29 -22.66
N ALA A 8 -5.69 -4.16 -21.97
CA ALA A 8 -4.60 -3.89 -21.02
C ALA A 8 -4.69 -4.86 -19.85
N LEU A 9 -5.88 -5.05 -19.26
CA LEU A 9 -6.08 -6.06 -18.22
C LEU A 9 -5.83 -7.49 -18.74
N LYS A 10 -6.30 -7.80 -19.95
CA LYS A 10 -6.10 -9.10 -20.62
C LYS A 10 -4.63 -9.30 -20.98
N LYS A 11 -3.92 -8.26 -21.39
CA LYS A 11 -2.47 -8.24 -21.69
C LYS A 11 -1.70 -8.45 -20.41
N ILE A 12 -1.92 -7.68 -19.34
CA ILE A 12 -1.35 -7.94 -18.01
C ILE A 12 -1.60 -9.39 -17.58
N MET A 13 -2.81 -9.90 -17.80
CA MET A 13 -3.19 -11.29 -17.48
C MET A 13 -2.70 -12.34 -18.49
N GLN A 14 -2.16 -11.95 -19.63
CA GLN A 14 -1.60 -12.82 -20.68
C GLN A 14 -0.08 -12.68 -20.79
N THR A 15 0.50 -11.63 -20.21
CA THR A 15 1.94 -11.38 -20.17
C THR A 15 2.57 -12.51 -19.40
N THR A 16 3.44 -13.23 -20.09
CA THR A 16 4.45 -14.07 -19.48
C THR A 16 5.73 -13.26 -19.54
N PHE A 17 6.33 -13.01 -18.38
CA PHE A 17 7.62 -12.33 -18.35
C PHE A 17 8.71 -13.32 -18.71
N ASP A 18 9.71 -12.87 -19.47
CA ASP A 18 10.97 -13.57 -19.53
C ASP A 18 11.69 -13.31 -18.19
N PRO A 19 11.88 -14.33 -17.33
CA PRO A 19 12.48 -14.13 -16.03
C PRO A 19 13.85 -13.47 -16.10
N GLU A 20 14.63 -13.71 -17.16
CA GLU A 20 15.98 -13.18 -17.32
C GLU A 20 16.00 -11.67 -17.58
N LEU A 21 14.96 -11.15 -18.25
CA LEU A 21 14.88 -9.76 -18.69
C LEU A 21 14.05 -8.85 -17.75
N VAL A 22 13.55 -9.37 -16.62
CA VAL A 22 12.64 -8.64 -15.72
C VAL A 22 13.32 -7.41 -15.12
N VAL A 23 14.59 -7.54 -14.76
CA VAL A 23 15.45 -6.46 -14.26
C VAL A 23 16.44 -6.13 -15.38
N PRO A 24 16.69 -4.84 -15.70
CA PRO A 24 17.65 -4.45 -16.72
C PRO A 24 19.07 -4.98 -16.41
N ASP A 25 19.80 -5.43 -17.43
CA ASP A 25 21.13 -6.04 -17.28
C ASP A 25 22.18 -5.08 -16.71
N GLU A 26 22.04 -3.80 -17.01
CA GLU A 26 22.91 -2.73 -16.51
C GLU A 26 22.66 -2.37 -15.03
N ALA A 27 21.58 -2.88 -14.41
CA ALA A 27 21.22 -2.51 -13.05
C ALA A 27 21.99 -3.35 -12.03
N ARG A 28 22.83 -2.69 -11.22
CA ARG A 28 23.47 -3.33 -10.07
C ARG A 28 22.45 -3.55 -8.94
N VAL A 29 22.10 -4.80 -8.66
CA VAL A 29 21.13 -5.15 -7.62
C VAL A 29 21.83 -5.65 -6.36
N THR A 30 21.53 -5.04 -5.21
CA THR A 30 22.01 -5.53 -3.91
C THR A 30 21.38 -6.87 -3.56
N GLU A 31 22.18 -7.83 -3.10
CA GLU A 31 21.70 -9.14 -2.65
C GLU A 31 20.96 -9.03 -1.30
N PHE A 32 19.76 -9.63 -1.20
CA PHE A 32 18.89 -9.55 -0.01
C PHE A 32 18.25 -10.91 0.31
N THR A 33 18.91 -11.75 1.11
CA THR A 33 18.68 -13.21 1.11
C THR A 33 18.13 -13.81 2.40
N GLY A 34 18.14 -13.06 3.50
CA GLY A 34 17.68 -13.56 4.80
C GLY A 34 16.17 -13.79 4.86
N ASP A 35 15.74 -14.87 5.53
CA ASP A 35 14.39 -14.93 6.11
C ASP A 35 14.46 -14.24 7.48
N ASN A 36 14.08 -12.96 7.53
CA ASN A 36 14.08 -12.16 8.76
C ASN A 36 12.74 -12.28 9.52
N SER A 37 12.06 -13.43 9.42
CA SER A 37 10.90 -13.74 10.26
C SER A 37 11.28 -13.78 11.74
N LEU A 38 10.57 -13.03 12.58
CA LEU A 38 10.74 -13.11 14.02
C LEU A 38 10.21 -14.44 14.57
N SER A 39 10.95 -14.99 15.53
CA SER A 39 10.53 -16.17 16.29
C SER A 39 9.39 -15.81 17.23
N ARG A 40 8.63 -16.80 17.72
CA ARG A 40 7.45 -16.55 18.57
C ARG A 40 7.75 -15.72 19.83
N LYS A 41 8.94 -15.89 20.43
CA LYS A 41 9.36 -15.17 21.63
C LYS A 41 9.75 -13.72 21.35
N ASP A 42 10.09 -13.40 20.11
CA ASP A 42 10.53 -12.06 19.69
C ASP A 42 9.37 -11.28 19.03
N LEU A 43 8.18 -11.89 18.90
CA LEU A 43 7.00 -11.22 18.35
C LEU A 43 6.47 -10.17 19.32
N SER A 44 6.49 -8.92 18.87
CA SER A 44 5.86 -7.79 19.57
C SER A 44 4.84 -7.12 18.64
N GLN A 45 3.66 -7.75 18.51
CA GLN A 45 2.62 -7.27 17.59
C GLN A 45 1.71 -6.24 18.26
N HIS A 46 1.53 -5.10 17.63
CA HIS A 46 0.81 -3.95 18.17
C HIS A 46 -0.33 -3.52 17.25
N PRO A 47 -1.58 -3.96 17.52
CA PRO A 47 -2.72 -3.55 16.74
C PRO A 47 -2.92 -2.03 16.77
N ILE A 48 -3.10 -1.45 15.58
CA ILE A 48 -3.35 -0.01 15.43
C ILE A 48 -4.61 0.37 16.23
N PRO A 49 -4.57 1.44 17.04
CA PRO A 49 -5.75 1.84 17.80
C PRO A 49 -6.91 2.25 16.88
N PRO A 50 -8.15 1.87 17.24
CA PRO A 50 -9.33 2.52 16.70
C PRO A 50 -9.25 4.04 16.92
N GLY A 51 -9.62 4.84 15.93
CA GLY A 51 -9.50 6.31 16.00
C GLY A 51 -8.21 6.89 15.41
N SER A 52 -7.34 6.05 14.85
CA SER A 52 -6.15 6.45 14.08
C SER A 52 -6.47 7.08 12.72
N LEU A 53 -5.54 7.87 12.17
CA LEU A 53 -5.66 8.40 10.80
C LEU A 53 -5.63 7.26 9.76
N THR A 54 -4.92 6.18 10.05
CA THR A 54 -4.91 4.96 9.26
C THR A 54 -6.31 4.35 9.18
N TRP A 55 -7.02 4.22 10.31
CA TRP A 55 -8.43 3.79 10.32
C TRP A 55 -9.35 4.75 9.54
N LYS A 56 -9.08 6.06 9.59
CA LYS A 56 -9.87 7.07 8.89
C LYS A 56 -9.79 6.92 7.36
N TYR A 57 -8.61 6.67 6.82
CA TYR A 57 -8.36 6.81 5.39
C TYR A 57 -8.11 5.50 4.65
N TRP A 58 -7.48 4.50 5.27
CA TRP A 58 -6.98 3.30 4.58
C TRP A 58 -8.09 2.48 3.90
N GLY A 59 -9.23 2.33 4.58
CA GLY A 59 -10.34 1.50 4.14
C GLY A 59 -11.24 2.17 3.11
N ARG A 60 -10.92 3.39 2.66
CA ARG A 60 -11.79 4.15 1.77
C ARG A 60 -11.72 3.66 0.32
N LEU A 61 -12.88 3.57 -0.32
CA LEU A 61 -13.00 3.04 -1.68
C LEU A 61 -12.31 3.93 -2.71
N ASP A 62 -12.27 5.25 -2.49
CA ASP A 62 -11.56 6.20 -3.34
C ASP A 62 -10.04 6.06 -3.22
N VAL A 63 -9.50 6.02 -2.00
CA VAL A 63 -8.08 5.78 -1.73
C VAL A 63 -7.61 4.50 -2.40
N ILE A 64 -8.42 3.44 -2.35
CA ILE A 64 -8.12 2.17 -3.04
C ILE A 64 -8.19 2.31 -4.56
N PHE A 65 -9.24 2.96 -5.08
CA PHE A 65 -9.43 3.13 -6.52
C PHE A 65 -8.27 3.90 -7.15
N PHE A 66 -7.85 5.00 -6.52
CA PHE A 66 -6.76 5.84 -6.98
C PHE A 66 -5.38 5.25 -6.66
N GLY A 67 -5.17 4.74 -5.45
CA GLY A 67 -3.88 4.26 -4.97
C GLY A 67 -3.46 2.87 -5.48
N SER A 68 -4.40 2.01 -5.86
CA SER A 68 -4.08 0.67 -6.37
C SER A 68 -3.14 0.67 -7.59
N GLY A 69 -3.17 1.74 -8.40
CA GLY A 69 -2.25 1.90 -9.53
C GLY A 69 -0.82 2.25 -9.11
N VAL A 70 -0.65 2.89 -7.95
CA VAL A 70 0.65 3.32 -7.42
C VAL A 70 1.40 2.13 -6.81
N VAL A 71 0.70 1.26 -6.06
CA VAL A 71 1.33 0.12 -5.39
C VAL A 71 2.01 -0.81 -6.37
N GLY A 72 1.30 -1.26 -7.41
CA GLY A 72 1.83 -2.24 -8.35
C GLY A 72 3.02 -1.71 -9.16
N THR A 73 3.06 -0.41 -9.41
CA THR A 73 4.11 0.25 -10.19
C THR A 73 5.37 0.46 -9.35
N ILE A 74 5.25 1.04 -8.16
CA ILE A 74 6.40 1.25 -7.28
C ILE A 74 6.96 -0.05 -6.69
N ALA A 75 6.11 -1.02 -6.37
CA ALA A 75 6.55 -2.34 -5.90
C ALA A 75 7.33 -3.09 -6.99
N GLY A 76 6.94 -2.93 -8.26
CA GLY A 76 7.68 -3.47 -9.39
C GLY A 76 9.05 -2.81 -9.57
N ALA A 77 9.25 -1.59 -9.07
CA ALA A 77 10.51 -0.89 -9.24
C ALA A 77 11.59 -1.39 -8.28
N TRP A 78 11.22 -2.10 -7.20
CA TRP A 78 12.17 -2.81 -6.35
C TRP A 78 12.59 -4.13 -7.03
N PRO A 79 13.87 -4.33 -7.38
CA PRO A 79 14.30 -5.44 -8.24
C PRO A 79 13.87 -6.83 -7.76
N GLN A 80 14.00 -7.11 -6.45
CA GLN A 80 13.68 -8.39 -5.83
C GLN A 80 12.16 -8.64 -5.85
N MET A 81 11.35 -7.60 -5.66
CA MET A 81 9.90 -7.67 -5.74
C MET A 81 9.44 -7.84 -7.19
N ALA A 82 10.12 -7.21 -8.15
CA ALA A 82 9.92 -7.42 -9.58
C ALA A 82 10.13 -8.90 -9.94
N LYS A 83 11.27 -9.48 -9.52
CA LYS A 83 11.63 -10.89 -9.77
C LYS A 83 10.67 -11.87 -9.07
N ALA A 84 10.30 -11.59 -7.83
CA ALA A 84 9.31 -12.37 -7.08
C ALA A 84 7.92 -12.33 -7.74
N THR A 85 7.55 -11.17 -8.29
CA THR A 85 6.25 -10.97 -8.94
C THR A 85 6.23 -11.64 -10.30
N SER A 86 7.27 -11.49 -11.11
CA SER A 86 7.34 -12.04 -12.46
C SER A 86 7.33 -13.58 -12.49
N SER A 87 7.94 -14.21 -11.48
CA SER A 87 7.94 -15.67 -11.29
C SER A 87 6.63 -16.21 -10.69
N SER A 88 5.73 -15.33 -10.25
CA SER A 88 4.46 -15.74 -9.66
C SER A 88 3.54 -16.38 -10.70
N VAL A 89 2.71 -17.35 -10.29
CA VAL A 89 1.63 -17.97 -11.10
C VAL A 89 0.65 -16.97 -11.75
N LEU A 90 0.72 -15.69 -11.39
CA LEU A 90 0.00 -14.60 -12.05
C LEU A 90 0.57 -14.28 -13.43
N PHE A 91 1.85 -14.53 -13.63
CA PHE A 91 2.63 -14.20 -14.81
C PHE A 91 3.43 -15.40 -15.36
N THR A 92 3.35 -16.56 -14.70
CA THR A 92 3.95 -17.82 -15.17
C THR A 92 2.88 -18.88 -15.49
N GLY A 93 3.02 -19.54 -16.65
CA GLY A 93 2.34 -20.80 -17.00
C GLY A 93 1.24 -20.73 -18.08
N ASP A 94 1.09 -21.79 -18.87
CA ASP A 94 0.11 -21.96 -19.97
C ASP A 94 -1.35 -22.18 -19.51
N SER A 95 -1.83 -21.35 -18.58
CA SER A 95 -3.21 -21.41 -18.10
C SER A 95 -4.14 -20.52 -18.91
N SER A 96 -5.32 -21.04 -19.27
CA SER A 96 -6.33 -20.27 -19.99
C SER A 96 -6.76 -19.00 -19.22
N PHE A 97 -7.19 -17.96 -19.93
CA PHE A 97 -7.62 -16.68 -19.33
C PHE A 97 -8.64 -16.85 -18.19
N GLY A 98 -9.56 -17.81 -18.32
CA GLY A 98 -10.56 -18.12 -17.28
C GLY A 98 -9.94 -18.70 -16.00
N ALA A 99 -8.96 -19.61 -16.13
CA ALA A 99 -8.24 -20.18 -15.00
C ALA A 99 -7.42 -19.10 -14.26
N ARG A 100 -6.69 -18.25 -15.00
CA ARG A 100 -5.95 -17.11 -14.44
C ARG A 100 -6.90 -16.14 -13.70
N SER A 101 -8.05 -15.81 -14.29
CA SER A 101 -9.06 -14.94 -13.66
C SER A 101 -9.57 -15.49 -12.33
N LYS A 102 -9.83 -16.80 -12.24
CA LYS A 102 -10.30 -17.45 -11.01
C LYS A 102 -9.22 -17.44 -9.92
N ILE A 103 -7.99 -17.82 -10.26
CA ILE A 103 -6.83 -17.76 -9.35
C ILE A 103 -6.64 -16.33 -8.84
N TYR A 104 -6.69 -15.36 -9.74
CA TYR A 104 -6.54 -13.94 -9.42
C TYR A 104 -7.61 -13.43 -8.46
N LYS A 105 -8.88 -13.77 -8.70
CA LYS A 105 -9.99 -13.37 -7.83
C LYS A 105 -9.80 -13.90 -6.41
N VAL A 106 -9.49 -15.20 -6.28
CA VAL A 106 -9.32 -15.85 -4.98
C VAL A 106 -8.10 -15.31 -4.23
N ARG A 107 -6.94 -15.17 -4.88
CA ARG A 107 -5.75 -14.60 -4.26
C ARG A 107 -5.98 -13.17 -3.83
N ARG A 108 -6.54 -12.33 -4.71
CA ARG A 108 -6.84 -10.93 -4.38
C ARG A 108 -7.79 -10.82 -3.20
N GLN A 109 -8.81 -11.67 -3.14
CA GLN A 109 -9.73 -11.69 -2.01
C GLN A 109 -8.99 -12.01 -0.70
N ARG A 110 -8.19 -13.10 -0.66
CA ARG A 110 -7.40 -13.46 0.52
C ARG A 110 -6.40 -12.39 0.93
N SER A 111 -5.67 -11.82 -0.04
CA SER A 111 -4.73 -10.73 0.24
C SER A 111 -5.43 -9.51 0.82
N ARG A 112 -6.62 -9.15 0.31
CA ARG A 112 -7.41 -8.05 0.87
C ARG A 112 -7.90 -8.39 2.27
N GLU A 113 -8.45 -9.59 2.49
CA GLU A 113 -8.87 -10.04 3.81
C GLU A 113 -7.72 -9.92 4.82
N TYR A 114 -6.52 -10.39 4.48
CA TYR A 114 -5.41 -10.38 5.44
C TYR A 114 -4.85 -8.96 5.66
N ILE A 115 -4.58 -8.22 4.59
CA ILE A 115 -3.98 -6.88 4.69
C ILE A 115 -4.93 -5.91 5.40
N TYR A 116 -6.20 -5.86 5.01
CA TYR A 116 -7.15 -4.98 5.70
C TYR A 116 -7.56 -5.51 7.08
N GLY A 117 -7.57 -6.83 7.27
CA GLY A 117 -7.85 -7.46 8.56
C GLY A 117 -6.80 -7.10 9.62
N THR A 118 -5.52 -6.95 9.24
CA THR A 118 -4.49 -6.47 10.19
C THR A 118 -4.76 -5.09 10.77
N VAL A 119 -5.58 -4.27 10.09
CA VAL A 119 -5.93 -2.92 10.53
C VAL A 119 -7.29 -2.91 11.22
N TYR A 120 -8.29 -3.55 10.62
CA TYR A 120 -9.70 -3.36 11.02
C TYR A 120 -10.30 -4.49 11.83
N ASP A 121 -9.74 -5.70 11.83
CA ASP A 121 -10.28 -6.81 12.64
C ASP A 121 -9.97 -6.65 14.13
N ALA A 122 -10.61 -7.50 14.94
CA ALA A 122 -10.34 -7.55 16.37
C ALA A 122 -8.84 -7.83 16.62
N PRO A 123 -8.23 -7.24 17.67
CA PRO A 123 -6.79 -7.34 17.94
C PRO A 123 -6.17 -8.73 17.77
N GLU A 124 -6.82 -9.78 18.28
CA GLU A 124 -6.30 -11.14 18.20
C GLU A 124 -6.37 -11.75 16.80
N ASP A 125 -7.39 -11.41 16.02
CA ASP A 125 -7.50 -11.87 14.63
C ASP A 125 -6.57 -11.06 13.71
N ALA A 126 -6.45 -9.76 13.94
CA ALA A 126 -5.50 -8.89 13.25
C ALA A 126 -4.06 -9.43 13.36
N LYS A 127 -3.63 -9.87 14.56
CA LYS A 127 -2.32 -10.51 14.79
C LYS A 127 -2.15 -11.79 13.96
N LYS A 128 -3.18 -12.65 13.93
CA LYS A 128 -3.17 -13.89 13.12
C LYS A 128 -3.04 -13.58 11.63
N TYR A 129 -3.73 -12.57 11.12
CA TYR A 129 -3.66 -12.18 9.71
C TYR A 129 -2.28 -11.65 9.31
N GLY A 130 -1.61 -10.92 10.20
CA GLY A 130 -0.24 -10.50 9.99
C GLY A 130 0.71 -11.70 9.83
N LEU A 131 0.63 -12.68 10.73
CA LEU A 131 1.42 -13.91 10.64
C LEU A 131 1.08 -14.77 9.42
N LYS A 132 -0.19 -14.83 9.02
CA LYS A 132 -0.60 -15.50 7.77
C LYS A 132 0.04 -14.84 6.55
N THR A 133 0.03 -13.51 6.50
CA THR A 133 0.68 -12.74 5.43
C THR A 133 2.17 -13.04 5.38
N ARG A 134 2.88 -12.97 6.51
CA ARG A 134 4.29 -13.36 6.58
C ARG A 134 4.53 -14.78 6.10
N ASN A 135 3.75 -15.74 6.59
CA ASN A 135 3.92 -17.15 6.23
C ASN A 135 3.71 -17.42 4.74
N MET A 136 2.87 -16.64 4.05
CA MET A 136 2.72 -16.71 2.59
C MET A 136 3.98 -16.28 1.83
N HIS A 137 4.87 -15.49 2.44
CA HIS A 137 6.09 -14.99 1.81
C HIS A 137 7.32 -15.87 2.08
N LYS A 138 7.23 -16.85 3.00
CA LYS A 138 8.35 -17.76 3.35
C LYS A 138 8.88 -18.58 2.18
N SER A 139 8.02 -18.94 1.23
CA SER A 139 8.42 -19.71 0.06
C SER A 139 8.86 -18.84 -1.12
N ILE A 140 8.81 -17.52 -1.00
CA ILE A 140 9.08 -16.60 -2.10
C ILE A 140 10.54 -16.18 -2.05
N LYS A 141 11.35 -16.82 -2.87
CA LYS A 141 12.79 -16.61 -3.01
C LYS A 141 13.26 -17.00 -4.41
N GLY A 142 14.43 -16.55 -4.81
CA GLY A 142 14.96 -16.88 -6.14
C GLY A 142 16.34 -16.28 -6.40
N THR A 143 16.75 -16.34 -7.65
CA THR A 143 18.05 -15.83 -8.12
C THR A 143 17.89 -14.45 -8.76
N LEU A 144 18.93 -13.62 -8.60
CA LEU A 144 19.15 -12.40 -9.35
C LEU A 144 20.23 -12.68 -10.42
N GLN A 145 20.59 -11.68 -11.24
CA GLN A 145 21.74 -11.80 -12.15
C GLN A 145 23.03 -12.04 -11.36
N GLU A 146 23.19 -11.27 -10.27
CA GLU A 146 24.24 -11.45 -9.29
C GLU A 146 23.57 -11.72 -7.92
N GLY A 147 23.76 -12.94 -7.39
CA GLY A 147 23.25 -13.34 -6.07
C GLY A 147 21.80 -13.82 -6.05
N THR A 148 21.17 -13.73 -4.90
CA THR A 148 19.84 -14.30 -4.61
C THR A 148 18.94 -13.32 -3.85
N PHE A 149 17.66 -13.65 -3.72
CA PHE A 149 16.73 -12.85 -2.91
C PHE A 149 15.77 -13.70 -2.10
N HIS A 150 15.26 -13.13 -1.01
CA HIS A 150 14.19 -13.67 -0.20
C HIS A 150 13.14 -12.60 0.11
N ALA A 151 11.85 -12.89 -0.06
CA ALA A 151 10.79 -11.90 0.12
C ALA A 151 10.63 -11.42 1.57
N LEU A 152 11.06 -12.23 2.55
CA LEU A 152 11.08 -11.87 3.97
C LEU A 152 12.42 -11.26 4.42
N ASN A 153 13.30 -10.88 3.50
CA ASN A 153 14.42 -10.03 3.86
C ASN A 153 13.88 -8.71 4.42
N ALA A 154 14.49 -8.22 5.50
CA ALA A 154 13.99 -7.07 6.25
C ALA A 154 13.81 -5.83 5.36
N ASP A 155 14.82 -5.43 4.58
CA ASP A 155 14.75 -4.25 3.70
C ASP A 155 13.67 -4.39 2.63
N THR A 156 13.62 -5.56 1.97
CA THR A 156 12.63 -5.85 0.93
C THR A 156 11.20 -5.83 1.50
N PHE A 157 11.00 -6.43 2.67
CA PHE A 157 9.69 -6.49 3.29
C PHE A 157 9.25 -5.12 3.82
N TYR A 158 10.16 -4.34 4.41
CA TYR A 158 9.89 -2.98 4.84
C TYR A 158 9.52 -2.08 3.65
N PHE A 159 10.26 -2.14 2.54
CA PHE A 159 9.88 -1.37 1.34
C PHE A 159 8.49 -1.77 0.83
N GLY A 160 8.15 -3.06 0.88
CA GLY A 160 6.79 -3.55 0.63
C GLY A 160 5.73 -2.81 1.47
N HIS A 161 5.99 -2.60 2.75
CA HIS A 161 5.14 -1.80 3.64
C HIS A 161 5.08 -0.33 3.25
N VAL A 162 6.21 0.28 2.85
CA VAL A 162 6.27 1.66 2.32
C VAL A 162 5.37 1.85 1.11
N THR A 163 5.25 0.85 0.23
CA THR A 163 4.31 0.91 -0.90
C THR A 163 2.85 1.05 -0.46
N PHE A 164 2.49 0.55 0.73
CA PHE A 164 1.15 0.65 1.28
C PHE A 164 0.94 1.93 2.08
N PHE A 165 1.70 2.15 3.17
CA PHE A 165 1.40 3.27 4.06
C PHE A 165 1.78 4.63 3.45
N TYR A 166 2.87 4.71 2.68
CA TYR A 166 3.30 5.97 2.09
C TYR A 166 2.66 6.18 0.72
N HIS A 167 2.91 5.29 -0.23
CA HIS A 167 2.50 5.50 -1.63
C HIS A 167 0.98 5.37 -1.83
N LEU A 168 0.35 4.35 -1.24
CA LEU A 168 -1.10 4.17 -1.37
C LEU A 168 -1.86 5.06 -0.40
N LEU A 169 -1.53 5.03 0.89
CA LEU A 169 -2.27 5.77 1.90
C LEU A 169 -1.89 7.26 1.90
N LEU A 170 -0.69 7.61 2.36
CA LEU A 170 -0.30 8.98 2.63
C LEU A 170 -0.36 9.86 1.37
N LYS A 171 0.31 9.47 0.27
CA LYS A 171 0.40 10.26 -0.97
C LYS A 171 -0.95 10.47 -1.65
N VAL A 172 -1.79 9.44 -1.71
CA VAL A 172 -3.12 9.55 -2.33
C VAL A 172 -4.03 10.41 -1.47
N VAL A 173 -3.98 10.24 -0.14
CA VAL A 173 -4.78 11.08 0.76
C VAL A 173 -4.33 12.53 0.69
N GLU A 174 -3.02 12.79 0.66
CA GLU A 174 -2.46 14.13 0.49
C GLU A 174 -3.00 14.80 -0.77
N GLN A 175 -2.99 14.11 -1.91
CA GLN A 175 -3.50 14.66 -3.17
C GLN A 175 -5.02 14.90 -3.12
N LEU A 176 -5.79 13.92 -2.68
CA LEU A 176 -7.26 13.95 -2.76
C LEU A 176 -7.89 14.90 -1.73
N TYR A 177 -7.37 14.92 -0.50
CA TYR A 177 -8.01 15.63 0.63
C TYR A 177 -7.29 16.92 0.99
N PHE A 178 -6.00 17.05 0.65
CA PHE A 178 -5.16 18.18 1.05
C PHE A 178 -4.58 18.96 -0.13
N ASP A 179 -5.06 18.71 -1.36
CA ASP A 179 -4.60 19.40 -2.58
C ASP A 179 -3.07 19.32 -2.78
N GLY A 180 -2.48 18.18 -2.38
CA GLY A 180 -1.04 17.96 -2.45
C GLY A 180 -0.25 18.51 -1.26
N ALA A 181 -0.88 19.18 -0.30
CA ALA A 181 -0.22 19.85 0.83
C ALA A 181 -0.76 19.37 2.19
N MET A 182 -0.53 18.09 2.52
CA MET A 182 -0.92 17.55 3.83
C MET A 182 -0.03 18.15 4.93
N PRO A 183 -0.60 18.60 6.07
CA PRO A 183 0.20 19.10 7.19
C PRO A 183 1.24 18.08 7.66
N ARG A 184 2.45 18.55 7.95
CA ARG A 184 3.59 17.72 8.40
C ARG A 184 3.23 16.80 9.56
N ALA A 185 2.56 17.33 10.58
CA ALA A 185 2.13 16.56 11.75
C ALA A 185 1.16 15.41 11.43
N MET A 186 0.35 15.50 10.35
CA MET A 186 -0.48 14.37 9.91
C MET A 186 0.35 13.29 9.24
N LYS A 187 1.38 13.66 8.47
CA LYS A 187 2.31 12.71 7.86
C LYS A 187 3.10 11.96 8.91
N GLU A 188 3.62 12.67 9.90
CA GLU A 188 4.30 12.10 11.07
C GLU A 188 3.38 11.17 11.86
N GLN A 189 2.13 11.55 12.08
CA GLN A 189 1.16 10.69 12.76
C GLN A 189 0.85 9.42 11.96
N ILE A 190 0.64 9.50 10.64
CA ILE A 190 0.44 8.31 9.79
C ILE A 190 1.69 7.42 9.81
N PHE A 191 2.88 8.02 9.79
CA PHE A 191 4.13 7.29 9.92
C PHE A 191 4.23 6.55 11.25
N GLU A 192 3.96 7.19 12.38
CA GLU A 192 3.99 6.56 13.70
C GLU A 192 2.96 5.42 13.84
N GLU A 193 1.75 5.61 13.29
CA GLU A 193 0.75 4.54 13.20
C GLU A 193 1.19 3.38 12.29
N SER A 194 1.95 3.68 11.24
CA SER A 194 2.49 2.66 10.33
C SER A 194 3.50 1.74 11.02
N LYS A 195 4.14 2.19 12.12
CA LYS A 195 5.06 1.36 12.92
C LYS A 195 4.29 0.28 13.68
N GLU A 196 3.18 0.66 14.31
CA GLU A 196 2.26 -0.30 14.94
C GLU A 196 1.73 -1.28 13.88
N TRP A 197 1.35 -0.78 12.70
CA TRP A 197 0.96 -1.66 11.58
C TRP A 197 2.07 -2.63 11.17
N TYR A 198 3.31 -2.16 11.02
CA TYR A 198 4.42 -2.98 10.58
C TYR A 198 4.72 -4.11 11.58
N SER A 199 4.62 -3.82 12.87
CA SER A 199 4.82 -4.81 13.95
C SER A 199 3.90 -6.04 13.80
N MET A 200 2.72 -5.86 13.19
CA MET A 200 1.76 -6.94 12.96
C MET A 200 2.31 -8.04 12.05
N TRP A 201 3.27 -7.73 11.18
CA TRP A 201 3.82 -8.70 10.24
C TRP A 201 4.72 -9.74 10.90
N GLY A 202 5.33 -9.44 12.04
CA GLY A 202 6.23 -10.36 12.75
C GLY A 202 7.51 -10.66 11.95
N VAL A 203 8.07 -9.62 11.33
CA VAL A 203 9.33 -9.58 10.58
C VAL A 203 10.20 -8.52 11.23
N ASP A 204 11.51 -8.69 11.15
CA ASP A 204 12.51 -7.74 11.60
C ASP A 204 12.20 -6.30 11.12
N ASP A 205 12.21 -5.36 12.06
CA ASP A 205 11.90 -3.95 11.89
C ASP A 205 13.13 -3.04 11.94
N SER A 206 14.35 -3.60 11.97
CA SER A 206 15.58 -2.81 11.93
C SER A 206 15.71 -1.85 10.73
N PRO A 207 15.14 -2.10 9.53
CA PRO A 207 15.16 -1.12 8.45
C PRO A 207 14.16 0.03 8.63
N GLN A 208 13.23 -0.09 9.58
CA GLN A 208 12.24 0.93 9.83
C GLN A 208 12.91 2.18 10.44
N PRO A 209 12.77 3.36 9.81
CA PRO A 209 13.33 4.60 10.32
C PRO A 209 12.74 4.99 11.68
N ALA A 210 13.53 5.68 12.50
CA ALA A 210 13.10 6.09 13.84
C ALA A 210 12.08 7.24 13.78
N THR A 211 12.34 8.23 12.92
CA THR A 211 11.51 9.43 12.73
C THR A 211 11.03 9.59 11.29
N TYR A 212 10.06 10.49 11.06
CA TYR A 212 9.60 10.78 9.71
C TYR A 212 10.67 11.47 8.85
N ASP A 213 11.56 12.28 9.46
CA ASP A 213 12.71 12.87 8.78
C ASP A 213 13.70 11.80 8.29
N ASP A 214 13.96 10.78 9.14
CA ASP A 214 14.76 9.62 8.74
C ASP A 214 14.08 8.85 7.60
N PHE A 215 12.75 8.74 7.65
CA PHE A 215 11.97 8.09 6.61
C PHE A 215 12.06 8.81 5.26
N GLU A 216 12.02 10.15 5.24
CA GLU A 216 12.21 10.89 4.00
C GLU A 216 13.61 10.70 3.41
N ARG A 217 14.65 10.65 4.26
CA ARG A 217 16.02 10.32 3.81
C ARG A 217 16.13 8.90 3.29
N TYR A 218 15.54 7.94 4.01
CA TYR A 218 15.46 6.54 3.57
C TYR A 218 14.80 6.46 2.19
N LEU A 219 13.66 7.13 2.01
CA LEU A 219 12.90 7.07 0.77
C LEU A 219 13.67 7.71 -0.39
N ASP A 220 14.24 8.91 -0.21
CA ASP A 220 15.03 9.58 -1.25
C ASP A 220 16.23 8.71 -1.69
N ASN A 221 16.90 8.03 -0.74
CA ASN A 221 17.94 7.05 -1.06
C ASN A 221 17.40 5.87 -1.89
N ILE A 222 16.29 5.25 -1.48
CA ILE A 222 15.70 4.14 -2.23
C ILE A 222 15.32 4.57 -3.64
N GLU A 223 14.61 5.69 -3.77
CA GLU A 223 14.10 6.19 -5.04
C GLU A 223 15.23 6.54 -6.04
N ARG A 224 16.36 7.07 -5.56
CA ARG A 224 17.49 7.45 -6.42
C ARG A 224 18.47 6.32 -6.71
N ASN A 225 18.66 5.40 -5.76
CA ASN A 225 19.81 4.48 -5.81
C ASN A 225 19.40 3.00 -5.94
N HIS A 226 18.15 2.64 -5.67
CA HIS A 226 17.73 1.23 -5.61
C HIS A 226 16.59 0.87 -6.56
N LEU A 227 15.74 1.85 -6.94
CA LEU A 227 14.65 1.59 -7.86
C LEU A 227 15.15 1.44 -9.30
N VAL A 228 14.52 0.51 -10.03
CA VAL A 228 14.78 0.24 -11.45
C VAL A 228 13.48 0.23 -12.24
N ASN A 229 13.55 0.58 -13.52
CA ASN A 229 12.39 0.48 -14.42
C ASN A 229 12.19 -0.95 -14.95
N SER A 230 11.81 -1.87 -14.06
CA SER A 230 11.61 -3.29 -14.37
C SER A 230 10.46 -3.53 -15.37
N GLN A 231 10.43 -4.69 -16.01
CA GLN A 231 9.30 -5.08 -16.86
C GLN A 231 7.97 -5.10 -16.10
N VAL A 232 7.99 -5.45 -14.81
CA VAL A 232 6.79 -5.43 -13.97
C VAL A 232 6.27 -4.00 -13.82
N THR A 233 7.16 -3.04 -13.56
CA THR A 233 6.83 -1.61 -13.49
C THR A 233 6.23 -1.12 -14.81
N GLN A 234 6.90 -1.41 -15.93
CA GLN A 234 6.45 -1.01 -17.27
C GLN A 234 5.03 -1.53 -17.56
N VAL A 235 4.79 -2.82 -17.35
CA VAL A 235 3.48 -3.46 -17.58
C VAL A 235 2.39 -2.84 -16.70
N MET A 236 2.69 -2.52 -15.45
CA MET A 236 1.73 -1.88 -14.55
C MET A 236 1.44 -0.42 -14.96
N LEU A 237 2.44 0.27 -15.51
CA LEU A 237 2.36 1.65 -15.99
C LEU A 237 1.71 1.81 -17.37
N GLU A 238 1.66 0.78 -18.21
CA GLU A 238 1.09 0.87 -19.58
C GLU A 238 -0.29 1.54 -19.62
N GLN A 239 -1.11 1.33 -18.59
CA GLN A 239 -2.45 1.91 -18.52
C GLN A 239 -2.47 3.43 -18.23
N PHE A 240 -1.35 3.98 -17.78
CA PHE A 240 -1.14 5.36 -17.32
C PHE A 240 -0.17 6.16 -18.19
N MET A 241 0.61 5.53 -19.08
CA MET A 241 1.55 6.23 -19.98
C MET A 241 0.85 7.33 -20.77
N GLU A 242 -0.19 6.98 -21.51
CA GLU A 242 -0.90 7.92 -22.38
C GLU A 242 -2.10 8.57 -21.71
N ARG A 243 -2.33 9.85 -22.02
CA ARG A 243 -3.62 10.49 -21.81
C ARG A 243 -4.66 9.77 -22.65
N ARG A 244 -5.63 9.16 -21.98
CA ARG A 244 -6.79 8.58 -22.67
C ARG A 244 -7.75 9.68 -23.06
N VAL A 245 -8.50 9.49 -24.14
CA VAL A 245 -9.66 10.30 -24.52
C VAL A 245 -10.95 9.54 -24.21
N PRO A 246 -12.07 10.23 -23.92
CA PRO A 246 -13.33 9.56 -23.61
C PRO A 246 -13.73 8.66 -24.78
N PRO A 247 -14.13 7.39 -24.54
CA PRO A 247 -14.53 6.51 -25.63
C PRO A 247 -15.65 7.11 -26.48
N ARG A 248 -15.49 7.12 -27.80
CA ARG A 248 -16.45 7.76 -28.73
C ARG A 248 -17.89 7.24 -28.53
N TRP A 249 -18.04 5.95 -28.27
CA TRP A 249 -19.30 5.23 -28.04
C TRP A 249 -19.92 5.43 -26.64
N TRP A 250 -19.25 6.12 -25.70
CA TRP A 250 -19.87 6.42 -24.42
C TRP A 250 -21.03 7.41 -24.57
N PRO A 251 -22.19 7.14 -23.93
CA PRO A 251 -23.27 8.12 -23.81
C PRO A 251 -22.76 9.46 -23.25
N PRO A 252 -23.35 10.62 -23.66
CA PRO A 252 -22.94 11.93 -23.17
C PRO A 252 -22.91 12.03 -21.64
N VAL A 253 -23.87 11.40 -20.95
CA VAL A 253 -23.93 11.34 -19.48
C VAL A 253 -22.69 10.65 -18.88
N MET A 254 -22.23 9.53 -19.45
CA MET A 254 -21.02 8.85 -18.96
C MET A 254 -19.75 9.67 -19.23
N LYS A 255 -19.67 10.35 -20.38
CA LYS A 255 -18.58 11.28 -20.69
C LYS A 255 -18.55 12.46 -19.72
N LYS A 256 -19.70 12.91 -19.22
CA LYS A 256 -19.78 14.01 -18.25
C LYS A 256 -19.44 13.56 -16.82
N PHE A 257 -19.94 12.40 -16.38
CA PHE A 257 -19.87 12.02 -14.96
C PHE A 257 -18.85 10.94 -14.62
N VAL A 258 -18.54 10.01 -15.54
CA VAL A 258 -17.61 8.89 -15.27
C VAL A 258 -16.20 9.21 -15.78
N TRP A 259 -16.11 9.87 -16.93
CA TRP A 259 -14.83 10.18 -17.56
C TRP A 259 -13.87 11.01 -16.69
N PRO A 260 -14.31 12.06 -15.97
CA PRO A 260 -13.41 12.82 -15.10
C PRO A 260 -12.70 11.95 -14.04
N TRP A 261 -13.35 10.89 -13.55
CA TRP A 261 -12.73 9.95 -12.61
C TRP A 261 -11.69 9.06 -13.26
N VAL A 262 -11.93 8.62 -14.49
CA VAL A 262 -10.97 7.81 -15.25
C VAL A 262 -9.74 8.64 -15.63
N ALA A 263 -9.96 9.87 -16.10
CA ALA A 263 -8.89 10.81 -16.41
C ALA A 263 -8.12 11.22 -15.14
N GLY A 264 -8.84 11.56 -14.07
CA GLY A 264 -8.26 11.89 -12.76
C GLY A 264 -7.47 10.72 -12.17
N ARG A 265 -7.86 9.46 -12.42
CA ARG A 265 -7.12 8.30 -11.92
C ARG A 265 -5.70 8.24 -12.46
N ARG A 266 -5.49 8.51 -13.75
CA ARG A 266 -4.13 8.62 -14.29
C ARG A 266 -3.36 9.72 -13.55
N GLN A 267 -3.97 10.90 -13.41
CA GLN A 267 -3.29 12.04 -12.80
C GLN A 267 -2.88 11.76 -11.36
N VAL A 268 -3.76 11.18 -10.54
CA VAL A 268 -3.42 10.83 -9.16
C VAL A 268 -2.27 9.82 -9.12
N VAL A 269 -2.26 8.82 -10.01
CA VAL A 269 -1.19 7.80 -10.01
C VAL A 269 0.15 8.38 -10.43
N VAL A 270 0.21 9.11 -11.55
CA VAL A 270 1.48 9.68 -12.05
C VAL A 270 2.03 10.75 -11.10
N ASN A 271 1.15 11.60 -10.58
CA ASN A 271 1.52 12.65 -9.61
C ASN A 271 1.84 12.13 -8.20
N SER A 272 1.69 10.82 -7.94
CA SER A 272 2.14 10.21 -6.69
C SER A 272 3.66 10.03 -6.63
N PHE A 273 4.34 10.05 -7.78
CA PHE A 273 5.79 9.87 -7.88
C PHE A 273 6.51 11.22 -7.92
N PRO A 274 7.64 11.40 -7.21
CA PRO A 274 8.46 12.59 -7.39
C PRO A 274 9.10 12.63 -8.79
N PRO A 275 9.54 13.81 -9.27
CA PRO A 275 10.01 13.97 -10.65
C PRO A 275 11.10 12.98 -11.09
N HIS A 276 12.06 12.67 -10.23
CA HIS A 276 13.14 11.72 -10.55
C HIS A 276 12.65 10.27 -10.71
N VAL A 277 11.58 9.88 -9.98
CA VAL A 277 10.93 8.57 -10.17
C VAL A 277 10.07 8.56 -11.43
N GLN A 278 9.43 9.70 -11.77
CA GLN A 278 8.71 9.83 -13.04
C GLN A 278 9.68 9.68 -14.23
N GLU A 279 10.86 10.29 -14.16
CA GLU A 279 11.92 10.15 -15.15
C GLU A 279 12.40 8.70 -15.27
N LEU A 280 12.71 8.04 -14.13
CA LEU A 280 13.05 6.61 -14.10
C LEU A 280 11.99 5.76 -14.83
N PHE A 281 10.71 6.10 -14.64
CA PHE A 281 9.57 5.38 -15.22
C PHE A 281 9.24 5.79 -16.66
N ASN A 282 9.97 6.75 -17.25
CA ASN A 282 9.67 7.35 -18.54
C ASN A 282 8.25 7.95 -18.61
N LEU A 283 7.77 8.51 -17.50
CA LEU A 283 6.47 9.14 -17.41
C LEU A 283 6.58 10.61 -17.81
N GLU A 284 5.78 11.00 -18.81
CA GLU A 284 5.64 12.39 -19.20
C GLU A 284 4.60 13.08 -18.29
N TRP A 285 5.03 14.14 -17.61
CA TRP A 285 4.19 15.05 -16.84
C TRP A 285 4.28 16.46 -17.40
N THR A 286 3.20 16.92 -18.00
CA THR A 286 3.15 18.22 -18.69
C THR A 286 2.34 19.26 -17.88
N PRO A 287 2.49 20.56 -18.17
CA PRO A 287 1.71 21.62 -17.50
C PRO A 287 0.18 21.41 -17.58
N GLU A 288 -0.33 20.83 -18.68
CA GLU A 288 -1.76 20.53 -18.79
C GLU A 288 -2.18 19.36 -17.90
N ASP A 289 -1.29 18.40 -17.59
CA ASP A 289 -1.58 17.33 -16.64
C ASP A 289 -1.73 17.90 -15.24
N GLU A 290 -0.87 18.84 -14.89
CA GLU A 290 -0.93 19.55 -13.62
C GLU A 290 -2.24 20.35 -13.49
N GLU A 291 -2.67 21.04 -14.55
CA GLU A 291 -3.96 21.75 -14.54
C GLU A 291 -5.15 20.78 -14.42
N ILE A 292 -5.13 19.65 -15.14
CA ILE A 292 -6.19 18.63 -15.03
C ILE A 292 -6.22 18.04 -13.63
N ALA A 293 -5.07 17.73 -13.04
CA ALA A 293 -4.96 17.27 -11.67
C ALA A 293 -5.56 18.30 -10.73
N ARG A 294 -5.08 19.55 -10.72
CA ARG A 294 -5.60 20.60 -9.84
C ARG A 294 -7.11 20.79 -9.95
N ARG A 295 -7.66 20.77 -11.17
CA ARG A 295 -9.12 20.84 -11.39
C ARG A 295 -9.84 19.63 -10.82
N PHE A 296 -9.31 18.43 -11.05
CA PHE A 296 -9.86 17.18 -10.53
C PHE A 296 -9.86 17.18 -8.99
N MET A 297 -8.75 17.54 -8.34
CA MET A 297 -8.62 17.58 -6.88
C MET A 297 -9.58 18.60 -6.27
N ARG A 298 -9.70 19.80 -6.85
CA ARG A 298 -10.70 20.79 -6.41
C ARG A 298 -12.14 20.30 -6.56
N MET A 299 -12.48 19.69 -7.69
CA MET A 299 -13.80 19.09 -7.91
C MET A 299 -14.06 17.98 -6.90
N TYR A 300 -13.09 17.08 -6.70
CA TYR A 300 -13.16 15.96 -5.79
C TYR A 300 -13.44 16.45 -4.36
N ARG A 301 -12.68 17.41 -3.84
CA ARG A 301 -12.87 17.97 -2.50
C ARG A 301 -14.24 18.60 -2.30
N ARG A 302 -14.73 19.37 -3.29
CA ARG A 302 -16.07 19.98 -3.23
C ARG A 302 -17.16 18.91 -3.19
N LEU A 303 -17.04 17.89 -4.04
CA LEU A 303 -17.98 16.78 -4.07
C LEU A 303 -17.96 16.00 -2.75
N TYR A 304 -16.76 15.62 -2.28
CA TYR A 304 -16.61 14.82 -1.07
C TYR A 304 -16.99 15.56 0.20
N ALA A 305 -16.83 16.88 0.26
CA ALA A 305 -17.38 17.68 1.35
C ALA A 305 -18.91 17.50 1.50
N ILE A 306 -19.62 17.24 0.41
CA ILE A 306 -21.06 16.94 0.43
C ILE A 306 -21.28 15.46 0.72
N LEU A 307 -20.62 14.57 -0.04
CA LEU A 307 -20.82 13.12 0.07
C LEU A 307 -20.53 12.59 1.48
N GLU A 308 -19.49 13.09 2.14
CA GLU A 308 -19.14 12.65 3.50
C GLU A 308 -20.20 12.99 4.54
N ARG A 309 -21.03 14.00 4.29
CA ARG A 309 -22.13 14.37 5.21
C ARG A 309 -23.38 13.54 4.98
N VAL A 310 -23.68 13.20 3.73
CA VAL A 310 -24.99 12.61 3.35
C VAL A 310 -24.94 11.11 3.05
N VAL A 311 -23.82 10.60 2.55
CA VAL A 311 -23.71 9.21 2.08
C VAL A 311 -23.37 8.30 3.25
N PRO A 312 -24.09 7.20 3.49
CA PRO A 312 -23.72 6.22 4.52
C PRO A 312 -22.31 5.63 4.32
N LEU A 313 -21.60 5.33 5.42
CA LEU A 313 -20.22 4.82 5.41
C LEU A 313 -20.03 3.58 4.52
N LYS A 314 -21.03 2.71 4.41
CA LYS A 314 -21.01 1.50 3.56
C LYS A 314 -20.77 1.75 2.07
N PHE A 315 -20.99 2.97 1.59
CA PHE A 315 -20.72 3.35 0.19
C PHE A 315 -19.41 4.13 0.02
N LEU A 316 -18.73 4.47 1.12
CA LEU A 316 -17.45 5.20 1.12
C LEU A 316 -16.28 4.30 1.53
N TYR A 317 -16.55 3.25 2.30
CA TYR A 317 -15.55 2.36 2.90
C TYR A 317 -15.76 0.90 2.49
N LEU A 318 -14.68 0.12 2.59
CA LEU A 318 -14.75 -1.34 2.50
C LEU A 318 -15.63 -1.92 3.61
N PRO A 319 -16.31 -3.06 3.35
CA PRO A 319 -17.13 -3.74 4.37
C PRO A 319 -16.38 -4.00 5.68
N ILE A 320 -15.14 -4.52 5.61
CA ILE A 320 -14.30 -4.81 6.78
C ILE A 320 -14.01 -3.56 7.63
N ALA A 321 -13.82 -2.40 7.01
CA ALA A 321 -13.62 -1.14 7.73
C ALA A 321 -14.92 -0.69 8.41
N VAL A 322 -16.06 -0.81 7.72
CA VAL A 322 -17.38 -0.49 8.29
C VAL A 322 -17.72 -1.40 9.46
N GLU A 323 -17.38 -2.68 9.38
CA GLU A 323 -17.53 -3.64 10.47
C GLU A 323 -16.63 -3.29 11.65
N GLY A 324 -15.35 -2.94 11.39
CA GLY A 324 -14.43 -2.43 12.40
C GLY A 324 -14.97 -1.18 13.11
N PHE A 325 -15.45 -0.18 12.36
CA PHE A 325 -16.04 1.04 12.91
C PHE A 325 -17.24 0.75 13.82
N LYS A 326 -18.13 -0.16 13.40
CA LYS A 326 -19.29 -0.57 14.21
C LYS A 326 -18.86 -1.30 15.48
N ARG A 327 -17.89 -2.21 15.38
CA ARG A 327 -17.38 -2.99 16.51
C ARG A 327 -16.79 -2.09 17.60
N GLU A 328 -16.00 -1.10 17.19
CA GLU A 328 -15.29 -0.20 18.10
C GLU A 328 -16.10 1.06 18.46
N GLY A 329 -17.30 1.25 17.89
CA GLY A 329 -18.12 2.44 18.11
C GLY A 329 -17.50 3.74 17.57
N VAL A 330 -16.62 3.65 16.57
CA VAL A 330 -15.88 4.78 16.01
C VAL A 330 -16.55 5.32 14.76
N ASP A 331 -16.80 6.63 14.70
CA ASP A 331 -17.15 7.32 13.45
C ASP A 331 -15.88 7.90 12.82
N PRO A 332 -15.41 7.39 11.65
CA PRO A 332 -14.17 7.85 11.03
C PRO A 332 -14.21 9.34 10.63
N ARG A 333 -15.39 9.94 10.51
CA ARG A 333 -15.55 11.36 10.17
C ARG A 333 -15.14 12.28 11.31
N LYS A 334 -15.23 11.79 12.55
CA LYS A 334 -14.90 12.56 13.77
C LYS A 334 -13.44 12.44 14.17
N ILE A 335 -12.68 11.57 13.51
CA ILE A 335 -11.24 11.42 13.75
C ILE A 335 -10.53 12.68 13.27
N THR A 336 -9.88 13.39 14.20
CA THR A 336 -8.97 14.51 13.94
C THR A 336 -7.52 14.08 14.18
N LEU A 337 -6.57 14.96 13.90
CA LEU A 337 -5.16 14.72 14.22
C LEU A 337 -4.97 14.53 15.73
N GLU A 338 -5.59 15.41 16.53
CA GLU A 338 -5.47 15.40 17.99
C GLU A 338 -6.04 14.11 18.58
N SER A 339 -7.22 13.67 18.11
CA SER A 339 -7.82 12.42 18.57
C SER A 339 -6.98 11.20 18.17
N ALA A 340 -6.40 11.19 16.97
CA ALA A 340 -5.55 10.10 16.52
C ALA A 340 -4.24 10.00 17.31
N GLN A 341 -3.59 11.15 17.56
CA GLN A 341 -2.42 11.24 18.43
C GLN A 341 -2.73 10.76 19.85
N GLN A 342 -3.87 11.17 20.41
CA GLN A 342 -4.31 10.71 21.72
C GLN A 342 -4.54 9.20 21.74
N ALA A 343 -5.25 8.65 20.76
CA ALA A 343 -5.52 7.23 20.64
C ALA A 343 -4.22 6.39 20.58
N LEU A 344 -3.21 6.87 19.86
CA LEU A 344 -1.90 6.23 19.79
C LEU A 344 -1.15 6.30 21.11
N ARG A 345 -1.10 7.47 21.77
CA ARG A 345 -0.47 7.62 23.08
C ARG A 345 -1.08 6.69 24.13
N GLU A 346 -2.41 6.63 24.20
CA GLU A 346 -3.12 5.76 25.13
C GLU A 346 -2.89 4.27 24.84
N ASN A 347 -2.84 3.88 23.56
CA ASN A 347 -2.53 2.50 23.18
C ASN A 347 -1.12 2.11 23.68
N ARG A 348 -0.12 2.95 23.42
CA ARG A 348 1.25 2.74 23.89
C ARG A 348 1.35 2.72 25.43
N ALA A 349 0.63 3.61 26.12
CA ALA A 349 0.61 3.63 27.58
C ALA A 349 -0.03 2.38 28.18
N ARG A 350 -1.16 1.91 27.63
CA ARG A 350 -1.81 0.65 28.04
C ARG A 350 -0.89 -0.56 27.82
N ARG A 351 -0.12 -0.56 26.73
CA ARG A 351 0.90 -1.59 26.47
C ARG A 351 1.99 -1.59 27.54
N ALA A 352 2.63 -0.44 27.78
CA ALA A 352 3.70 -0.32 28.77
C ALA A 352 3.22 -0.75 30.18
N ALA A 353 1.99 -0.39 30.56
CA ALA A 353 1.42 -0.82 31.85
C ALA A 353 1.26 -2.35 31.96
N ARG A 354 0.89 -3.04 30.87
CA ARG A 354 0.78 -4.51 30.86
C ARG A 354 2.14 -5.20 30.93
N GLU A 355 3.13 -4.65 30.24
CA GLU A 355 4.51 -5.17 30.26
C GLU A 355 5.12 -5.04 31.67
N ASN A 356 4.92 -3.89 32.33
CA ASN A 356 5.38 -3.69 33.70
C ASN A 356 4.67 -4.62 34.71
N ALA A 357 3.34 -4.76 34.61
CA ALA A 357 2.59 -5.67 35.48
C ALA A 357 3.04 -7.13 35.34
N SER A 358 3.33 -7.58 34.10
CA SER A 358 3.87 -8.91 33.84
C SER A 358 5.26 -9.11 34.47
N ALA A 359 6.11 -8.08 34.46
CA ALA A 359 7.45 -8.13 35.05
C ALA A 359 7.40 -8.20 36.59
N ASP A 360 6.47 -7.46 37.21
CA ASP A 360 6.27 -7.50 38.66
C ASP A 360 5.74 -8.87 39.12
N GLU A 361 4.82 -9.49 38.37
CA GLU A 361 4.37 -10.87 38.65
C GLU A 361 5.50 -11.90 38.54
N THR A 362 6.40 -11.77 37.54
CA THR A 362 7.53 -12.69 37.40
C THR A 362 8.56 -12.52 38.52
N ASN A 363 8.83 -11.28 38.94
CA ASN A 363 9.73 -10.98 40.05
C ASN A 363 9.14 -11.39 41.41
N GLY A 364 7.83 -11.24 41.61
CA GLY A 364 7.14 -11.67 42.82
C GLY A 364 7.16 -13.20 43.01
N VAL A 365 7.00 -13.96 41.92
CA VAL A 365 7.12 -15.43 41.95
C VAL A 365 8.54 -15.87 42.29
N LEU A 366 9.57 -15.24 41.70
CA LEU A 366 10.98 -15.54 41.98
C LEU A 366 11.44 -15.15 43.39
N ALA A 367 10.80 -14.18 44.04
CA ALA A 367 11.12 -13.78 45.42
C ALA A 367 10.44 -14.67 46.49
N SER A 368 9.52 -15.54 46.07
CA SER A 368 8.70 -16.39 46.94
C SER A 368 9.01 -17.89 46.85
N GLY A 369 9.99 -18.28 46.03
CA GLY A 369 10.54 -19.64 45.94
C GLY A 369 11.98 -19.68 46.42
#